data_AF-A0A6B2V2E1-F1
#
_entry.id   AF-A0A6B2V2E1-F1
#
_cell.length_a   1.000
_cell.length_b   1.000
_cell.length_c   1.000
_cell.angle_alpha   90.00
_cell.angle_beta   90.00
_cell.angle_gamma   90.00
#
_symmetry.space_group_name_H-M   'P 1'
#
loop_
_entity.id
_entity.type
_entity.pdbx_description
1 polymer ?
#
loop_
_entity_poly.entity_id
_entity_poly.type
_entity_poly.pdbx_seq_one_letter_code
_entity_poly.pdbx_strand_id
1 'polypeptide(L)' 'SAARLLRAVEGGEVPAGCGSAVLLDRAAAAALHRIGFTGEDADGTR' A
#
# COMPACT_ATOMS: atom_id res chain seq x y z
N SER A 1 9.17 -5.38 -8.91
CA SER A 1 9.58 -3.98 -9.13
C SER A 1 8.34 -3.08 -9.16
N ALA A 2 8.47 -1.79 -8.81
CA ALA A 2 7.35 -0.85 -8.84
C ALA A 2 6.68 -0.75 -10.22
N ALA A 3 7.46 -0.83 -11.31
CA ALA A 3 6.95 -0.78 -12.68
C ALA A 3 5.96 -1.92 -12.99
N ARG A 4 6.20 -3.15 -12.50
CA ARG A 4 5.24 -4.27 -12.69
C ARG A 4 3.91 -3.99 -11.98
N LEU A 5 3.98 -3.44 -10.76
CA LEU A 5 2.80 -3.14 -9.97
C LEU A 5 1.97 -2.03 -10.61
N LEU A 6 2.65 -1.00 -11.12
CA LEU A 6 2.00 0.10 -11.84
C LEU A 6 1.23 -0.43 -13.06
N ARG A 7 1.86 -1.29 -13.88
CA ARG A 7 1.21 -1.86 -15.07
C ARG A 7 0.00 -2.73 -14.75
N ALA A 8 0.03 -3.47 -13.64
CA ALA A 8 -1.12 -4.26 -13.20
C ALA A 8 -2.31 -3.36 -12.83
N VAL A 9 -2.06 -2.34 -11.99
CA VAL A 9 -3.11 -1.44 -11.51
C VAL A 9 -3.66 -0.53 -12.62
N GLU A 10 -2.81 -0.07 -13.55
CA GLU A 10 -3.26 0.65 -14.77
C GLU A 10 -4.19 -0.20 -15.64
N GLY A 11 -4.03 -1.53 -15.60
CA GLY A 11 -4.91 -2.49 -16.28
C GLY A 11 -6.16 -2.88 -15.47
N GLY A 12 -6.35 -2.33 -14.27
CA GLY A 12 -7.45 -2.68 -13.38
C GLY A 12 -7.24 -3.96 -12.57
N GLU A 13 -6.01 -4.50 -12.55
CA GLU A 13 -5.65 -5.69 -11.78
C GLU A 13 -5.03 -5.30 -10.44
N VAL A 14 -5.49 -5.96 -9.37
CA VAL A 14 -4.91 -5.79 -8.04
C VAL A 14 -3.70 -6.71 -7.88
N PRO A 15 -2.55 -6.23 -7.39
CA PRO A 15 -1.38 -7.08 -7.17
C PRO A 15 -1.67 -8.26 -6.24
N ALA A 16 -0.96 -9.37 -6.44
CA ALA A 16 -1.13 -10.57 -5.63
C ALA A 16 -1.00 -10.28 -4.12
N GLY A 17 -1.97 -10.76 -3.35
CA GLY A 17 -2.06 -10.56 -1.89
C GLY A 17 -2.74 -9.27 -1.46
N CYS A 18 -3.09 -8.37 -2.38
CA CYS A 18 -3.83 -7.16 -2.08
C CYS A 18 -5.34 -7.38 -2.28
N GLY A 19 -6.17 -6.88 -1.36
CA GLY A 19 -7.64 -6.83 -1.54
C GLY A 19 -8.10 -5.58 -2.33
N SER A 20 -7.23 -4.58 -2.44
CA SER A 20 -7.45 -3.34 -3.19
C SER A 20 -6.10 -2.70 -3.51
N ALA A 21 -6.07 -1.85 -4.54
CA ALA A 21 -4.93 -1.02 -4.89
C ALA A 21 -5.40 0.37 -5.35
N VAL A 22 -4.69 1.41 -4.93
CA VAL A 22 -4.93 2.81 -5.34
C VAL A 22 -3.65 3.41 -5.89
N LEU A 23 -3.76 4.18 -6.98
CA LEU A 23 -2.64 4.93 -7.52
C LEU A 23 -2.61 6.32 -6.89
N LEU A 24 -1.41 6.73 -6.49
CA LEU A 24 -1.13 8.07 -5.97
C LEU A 24 -0.20 8.79 -6.94
N ASP A 25 -0.41 10.09 -7.09
CA ASP A 25 0.57 10.92 -7.75
C ASP A 25 1.86 11.02 -6.90
N ARG A 26 2.92 11.54 -7.51
CA ARG A 26 4.23 11.60 -6.88
C ARG A 26 4.24 12.47 -5.61
N ALA A 27 3.49 13.56 -5.57
CA ALA A 27 3.45 14.45 -4.41
C ALA A 27 2.69 13.78 -3.25
N ALA A 28 1.54 13.16 -3.52
CA ALA A 28 0.79 12.40 -2.52
C ALA A 28 1.60 11.21 -1.98
N ALA A 29 2.27 10.46 -2.86
CA ALA A 29 3.13 9.35 -2.47
C ALA A 29 4.30 9.82 -1.59
N ALA A 30 4.88 11.00 -1.88
CA ALA A 30 5.96 11.57 -1.07
C ALA A 30 5.50 12.07 0.30
N ALA A 31 4.21 12.38 0.46
CA ALA A 31 3.63 12.77 1.74
C ALA A 31 3.36 11.56 2.65
N LEU A 32 3.26 10.35 2.09
CA LEU A 32 3.11 9.14 2.90
C LEU A 32 4.42 8.76 3.58
N HIS A 33 4.36 8.67 4.91
CA HIS A 33 5.43 8.11 5.74
C HIS A 33 5.06 6.68 6.19
N ARG A 34 5.80 6.15 7.18
CA ARG A 34 5.49 4.85 7.79
C ARG A 34 4.02 4.78 8.19
N ILE A 35 3.30 3.85 7.59
CA ILE A 35 1.92 3.52 7.97
C ILE A 35 2.03 2.47 9.07
N GLY A 36 1.71 2.85 10.31
CA GLY A 36 1.50 1.90 11.39
C GLY A 36 0.13 1.28 11.23
N PHE A 37 0.04 -0.05 11.20
CA PHE A 37 -1.23 -0.73 11.34
C PHE A 37 -1.55 -0.83 12.81
N THR A 38 -2.56 -0.11 13.27
CA THR A 38 -3.09 -0.28 14.63
C THR A 38 -4.04 -1.48 14.62
N GLY A 39 -3.46 -2.68 14.51
CA GLY A 39 -4.16 -3.90 14.92
C GLY A 39 -4.27 -3.94 16.45
N GLU A 40 -5.08 -4.83 16.98
CA GLU A 40 -5.40 -5.02 18.41
C GLU A 40 -4.21 -5.34 19.34
N ASP A 41 -2.96 -5.12 18.92
CA ASP A 41 -1.75 -5.16 19.77
C ASP A 41 -1.52 -3.82 20.50
N ALA A 42 -2.59 -3.27 21.09
CA ALA A 42 -2.47 -2.25 22.13
C ALA A 42 -2.15 -2.87 23.51
N ASP A 43 -1.95 -4.19 23.60
CA ASP A 43 -1.30 -4.83 24.75
C ASP A 43 0.14 -5.19 24.38
N GLY A 44 1.05 -4.27 24.71
CA GLY A 44 2.49 -4.52 24.66
C GLY A 44 2.90 -5.53 25.73
N THR A 45 2.68 -6.82 25.47
CA THR A 45 3.31 -7.91 26.23
C THR A 45 4.24 -8.72 25.31
N ARG A 46 5.42 -8.15 25.04
CA ARG A 46 6.78 -8.74 25.13
C ARG A 46 7.79 -8.04 24.22
#